data_AF-A0A1B8AD96-F1
#
_entry.id   AF-A0A1B8AD96-F1
#
_cell.length_a   1.000
_cell.length_b   1.000
_cell.length_c   1.000
_cell.angle_alpha   90.00
_cell.angle_beta   90.00
_cell.angle_gamma   90.00
#
_symmetry.space_group_name_H-M   'P 1'
#
loop_
_entity.id
_entity.type
_entity.pdbx_description
1 polymer ?
#
loop_
_entity_poly.entity_id
_entity_poly.type
_entity_poly.pdbx_seq_one_letter_code
_entity_poly.pdbx_strand_id
1 'polypeptide(L)'
;MADNVMAAYWDLPAVSRNLVTALVMTSVTCKLNIVSVYSVLYHPKYLWMFPPQIWRLVTSFFVELHPINLLMNSFFLYRYCNQLEMGNARFPRKVDLVFYILFVCLVILMIDYLTGLNSMLYLNGLILAMAYTVTQDQRGQKAQFLVLTIPAQTLPVCMIVATALMVGPNAALVEIEGLFAAHLYDFLTRLWPEFGNGPQLLRIPSWLERLVRTPRVLNRGFGTAIRPGNSASTGSSSGVDKGGPLPDSWRTRGRGQRLG
;
A
#
# COMPACT_ATOMS: atom_id res chain seq x y z
N MET A 1 -23.59 -2.35 -22.42
CA MET A 1 -22.70 -1.27 -21.90
C MET A 1 -22.31 -1.51 -20.45
N ALA A 2 -23.24 -1.80 -19.54
CA ALA A 2 -22.92 -2.07 -18.12
C ALA A 2 -21.93 -3.25 -17.93
N ASP A 3 -22.07 -4.34 -18.70
CA ASP A 3 -21.17 -5.50 -18.60
C ASP A 3 -19.72 -5.15 -18.97
N ASN A 4 -19.53 -4.28 -19.97
CA ASN A 4 -18.21 -3.81 -20.38
C ASN A 4 -17.57 -2.92 -19.30
N VAL A 5 -18.36 -2.09 -18.62
CA VAL A 5 -17.89 -1.23 -17.53
C VAL A 5 -17.51 -2.07 -16.32
N MET A 6 -18.31 -3.08 -15.98
CA MET A 6 -17.98 -3.99 -14.88
C MET A 6 -16.74 -4.83 -15.19
N ALA A 7 -16.62 -5.35 -16.40
CA ALA A 7 -15.42 -6.06 -16.82
C ALA A 7 -14.17 -5.15 -16.73
N ALA A 8 -14.25 -3.92 -17.24
CA ALA A 8 -13.17 -2.95 -17.12
C ALA A 8 -12.83 -2.62 -15.67
N TYR A 9 -13.83 -2.52 -14.78
CA TYR A 9 -13.61 -2.28 -13.36
C TYR A 9 -12.88 -3.45 -12.67
N TRP A 10 -13.25 -4.69 -12.99
CA TRP A 10 -12.61 -5.86 -12.41
C TRP A 10 -11.19 -6.11 -12.94
N ASP A 11 -10.87 -5.61 -14.13
CA ASP A 11 -9.55 -5.66 -14.74
C ASP A 11 -8.55 -4.67 -14.10
N LEU A 12 -9.05 -3.63 -13.42
CA LEU A 12 -8.21 -2.68 -12.68
C LEU A 12 -7.40 -3.39 -11.57
N PRO A 13 -6.16 -2.92 -11.31
CA PRO A 13 -5.35 -3.39 -10.18
C PRO A 13 -6.13 -3.33 -8.86
N ALA A 14 -6.00 -4.37 -8.05
CA ALA A 14 -6.91 -4.61 -6.93
C ALA A 14 -6.76 -3.56 -5.82
N VAL A 15 -5.53 -3.21 -5.43
CA VAL A 15 -5.29 -2.23 -4.35
C VAL A 15 -5.74 -0.85 -4.81
N SER A 16 -5.30 -0.44 -6.00
CA SER A 16 -5.61 0.84 -6.62
C SER A 16 -7.12 1.06 -6.79
N ARG A 17 -7.81 0.04 -7.29
CA ARG A 17 -9.28 0.04 -7.42
C ARG A 17 -9.99 0.19 -6.08
N ASN A 18 -9.58 -0.59 -5.08
CA ASN A 18 -10.22 -0.59 -3.76
C ASN A 18 -10.01 0.75 -3.03
N LEU A 19 -8.85 1.40 -3.16
CA LEU A 19 -8.61 2.72 -2.55
C LEU A 19 -9.48 3.82 -3.16
N VAL A 20 -9.58 3.84 -4.50
CA VAL A 20 -10.39 4.83 -5.21
C VAL A 20 -11.87 4.63 -4.92
N THR A 21 -12.34 3.37 -4.89
CA THR A 21 -13.72 3.09 -4.49
C THR A 21 -14.00 3.45 -3.04
N ALA A 22 -13.07 3.21 -2.12
CA ALA A 22 -13.21 3.66 -0.73
C ALA A 22 -13.30 5.20 -0.64
N LEU A 23 -12.45 5.93 -1.36
CA LEU A 23 -12.47 7.39 -1.43
C LEU A 23 -13.81 7.92 -1.95
N VAL A 24 -14.23 7.44 -3.12
CA VAL A 24 -15.47 7.91 -3.77
C VAL A 24 -16.68 7.54 -2.93
N MET A 25 -16.76 6.30 -2.44
CA MET A 25 -17.90 5.83 -1.64
C MET A 25 -18.03 6.62 -0.34
N THR A 26 -16.94 6.82 0.39
CA THR A 26 -16.95 7.57 1.67
C THR A 26 -17.29 9.04 1.43
N SER A 27 -16.71 9.67 0.41
CA SER A 27 -16.94 11.07 0.07
C SER A 27 -18.39 11.32 -0.37
N VAL A 28 -18.95 10.47 -1.23
CA VAL A 28 -20.36 10.55 -1.66
C VAL A 28 -21.31 10.34 -0.49
N THR A 29 -21.03 9.36 0.37
CA THR A 29 -21.85 9.08 1.57
C THR A 29 -21.89 10.28 2.51
N CYS A 30 -20.76 10.97 2.69
CA CYS A 30 -20.69 12.22 3.46
C CYS A 30 -21.41 13.37 2.77
N LYS A 31 -21.30 13.49 1.44
CA LYS A 31 -21.94 14.56 0.66
C LYS A 31 -23.47 14.44 0.64
N LEU A 32 -23.98 13.22 0.63
CA LEU A 32 -25.42 12.92 0.73
C LEU A 32 -25.96 13.03 2.17
N ASN A 33 -25.13 13.41 3.15
CA ASN A 33 -25.49 13.45 4.57
C ASN A 33 -26.02 12.12 5.14
N ILE A 34 -25.70 10.98 4.51
CA ILE A 34 -26.01 9.66 5.06
C ILE A 34 -25.16 9.42 6.31
N VAL A 35 -23.90 9.86 6.25
CA VAL A 35 -22.96 9.87 7.37
C VAL A 35 -22.50 11.30 7.58
N SER A 36 -22.44 11.74 8.85
CA SER A 36 -21.96 13.07 9.18
C SER A 36 -20.46 13.20 8.85
N VAL A 37 -20.06 14.31 8.23
CA VAL A 37 -18.63 14.63 8.03
C VAL A 37 -17.88 14.58 9.37
N TYR A 38 -18.51 15.03 10.45
CA TYR A 38 -17.89 15.02 11.78
C TYR A 38 -17.60 13.63 12.33
N SER A 39 -18.20 12.55 11.81
CA SER A 39 -17.89 11.18 12.24
C SER A 39 -16.66 10.58 11.57
N VAL A 40 -16.20 11.17 10.45
CA VAL A 40 -15.06 10.67 9.67
C VAL A 40 -13.78 11.48 9.87
N LEU A 41 -13.88 12.74 10.31
CA LEU A 41 -12.73 13.58 10.62
C LEU A 41 -11.85 12.95 11.71
N TYR A 42 -10.54 13.03 11.56
CA TYR A 42 -9.64 12.61 12.62
C TYR A 42 -9.57 13.68 13.71
N HIS A 43 -9.65 13.24 14.97
CA HIS A 43 -9.30 14.08 16.11
C HIS A 43 -8.86 13.18 17.27
N PRO A 44 -7.66 13.42 17.87
CA PRO A 44 -7.07 12.51 18.86
C PRO A 44 -7.96 12.20 20.08
N LYS A 45 -8.74 13.20 20.55
CA LYS A 45 -9.67 13.03 21.68
C LYS A 45 -10.66 11.87 21.53
N TYR A 46 -11.14 11.58 20.31
CA TYR A 46 -12.13 10.51 20.10
C TYR A 46 -11.53 9.10 20.14
N LEU A 47 -10.20 8.97 20.11
CA LEU A 47 -9.52 7.69 20.31
C LEU A 47 -9.50 7.30 21.79
N TRP A 48 -9.42 8.29 22.67
CA TRP A 48 -9.37 8.09 24.12
C TRP A 48 -10.75 8.12 24.79
N MET A 49 -11.79 8.50 24.05
CA MET A 49 -13.17 8.46 24.52
C MET A 49 -13.72 7.03 24.48
N PHE A 50 -14.55 6.65 25.45
CA PHE A 50 -15.28 5.38 25.43
C PHE A 50 -16.69 5.58 24.87
N PRO A 51 -17.11 4.82 23.82
CA PRO A 51 -16.34 3.83 23.05
C PRO A 51 -15.33 4.47 22.06
N PRO A 52 -14.15 3.85 21.84
CA PRO A 52 -13.10 4.42 21.00
C PRO A 52 -13.46 4.39 19.52
N GLN A 53 -13.33 5.53 18.84
CA GLN A 53 -13.73 5.70 17.44
C GLN A 53 -12.58 5.41 16.47
N ILE A 54 -12.12 4.16 16.45
CA ILE A 54 -10.89 3.72 15.75
C ILE A 54 -10.99 3.85 14.22
N TRP A 55 -12.20 3.79 13.65
CA TRP A 55 -12.40 3.93 12.20
C TRP A 55 -11.89 5.27 11.66
N ARG A 56 -11.84 6.31 12.49
CA ARG A 56 -11.33 7.66 12.12
C ARG A 56 -9.87 7.66 11.69
N LEU A 57 -9.09 6.65 12.11
CA LEU A 57 -7.71 6.47 11.67
C LEU A 57 -7.62 6.16 10.17
N VAL A 58 -8.67 5.53 9.62
CA VAL A 58 -8.70 5.11 8.21
C VAL A 58 -9.55 6.07 7.40
N THR A 59 -10.76 6.41 7.86
CA THR A 59 -11.71 7.21 7.08
C THR A 59 -11.21 8.61 6.75
N SER A 60 -10.34 9.20 7.58
CA SER A 60 -9.74 10.53 7.36
C SER A 60 -8.86 10.63 6.11
N PHE A 61 -8.40 9.51 5.58
CA PHE A 61 -7.66 9.43 4.32
C PHE A 61 -8.56 9.31 3.08
N PHE A 62 -9.86 9.04 3.25
CA PHE A 62 -10.78 8.69 2.16
C PHE A 62 -11.94 9.68 2.00
N VAL A 63 -11.75 10.94 2.41
CA VAL A 63 -12.81 11.96 2.38
C VAL A 63 -12.34 13.19 1.61
N GLU A 64 -13.13 13.58 0.62
CA GLU A 64 -13.02 14.85 -0.10
C GLU A 64 -14.42 15.40 -0.39
N LEU A 65 -14.68 16.66 0.00
CA LEU A 65 -16.03 17.24 -0.04
C LEU A 65 -16.26 18.14 -1.25
N HIS A 66 -15.17 18.62 -1.87
CA HIS A 66 -15.22 19.47 -3.06
C HIS A 66 -15.26 18.59 -4.32
N PRO A 67 -16.27 18.71 -5.20
CA PRO A 67 -16.43 17.80 -6.34
C PRO A 67 -15.23 17.77 -7.30
N ILE A 68 -14.64 18.93 -7.59
CA ILE A 68 -13.47 19.03 -8.48
C ILE A 68 -12.26 18.36 -7.84
N ASN A 69 -12.02 18.62 -6.55
CA ASN A 69 -10.93 17.98 -5.81
C ASN A 69 -11.16 16.48 -5.70
N LEU A 70 -12.40 16.03 -5.50
CA LEU A 70 -12.71 14.59 -5.44
C LEU A 70 -12.32 13.91 -6.75
N LEU A 71 -12.64 14.50 -7.89
CA LEU A 71 -12.27 13.98 -9.20
C LEU A 71 -10.74 13.96 -9.39
N MET A 72 -10.06 15.07 -9.10
CA MET A 72 -8.61 15.19 -9.23
C MET A 72 -7.86 14.27 -8.28
N ASN A 73 -8.23 14.25 -7.00
CA ASN A 73 -7.62 13.41 -5.98
C ASN A 73 -7.88 11.93 -6.26
N SER A 74 -9.08 11.55 -6.74
CA SER A 74 -9.34 10.17 -7.17
C SER A 74 -8.47 9.77 -8.36
N PHE A 75 -8.28 10.67 -9.33
CA PHE A 75 -7.40 10.43 -10.47
C PHE A 75 -5.94 10.27 -10.04
N PHE A 76 -5.41 11.18 -9.21
CA PHE A 76 -4.03 11.10 -8.74
C PHE A 76 -3.80 9.89 -7.84
N LEU A 77 -4.74 9.59 -6.93
CA LEU A 77 -4.70 8.39 -6.08
C LEU A 77 -4.63 7.13 -6.95
N TYR A 78 -5.52 7.00 -7.94
CA TYR A 78 -5.51 5.88 -8.88
C TYR A 78 -4.17 5.80 -9.64
N ARG A 79 -3.73 6.91 -10.25
CA ARG A 79 -2.55 6.97 -11.10
C ARG A 79 -1.30 6.52 -10.35
N TYR A 80 -1.04 7.09 -9.17
CA TYR A 80 0.18 6.77 -8.43
C TYR A 80 0.09 5.40 -7.77
N CYS A 81 -1.06 5.01 -7.21
CA CYS A 81 -1.23 3.67 -6.66
C CYS A 81 -1.08 2.59 -7.75
N ASN A 82 -1.64 2.80 -8.94
CA ASN A 82 -1.51 1.88 -10.05
C ASN A 82 -0.05 1.72 -10.50
N GLN A 83 0.70 2.84 -10.59
CA GLN A 83 2.13 2.79 -10.91
C GLN A 83 2.94 2.05 -9.82
N LEU A 84 2.54 2.14 -8.55
CA LEU A 84 3.17 1.34 -7.49
C LEU A 84 2.77 -0.14 -7.53
N GLU A 85 1.52 -0.46 -7.88
CA GLU A 85 1.00 -1.84 -7.89
C GLU A 85 1.46 -2.64 -9.12
N MET A 86 1.57 -2.01 -10.30
CA MET A 86 1.95 -2.68 -11.55
C MET A 86 3.35 -2.31 -12.05
N GLY A 87 3.81 -1.09 -11.79
CA GLY A 87 4.98 -0.52 -12.45
C GLY A 87 6.25 -0.44 -11.60
N ASN A 88 6.16 -0.61 -10.28
CA ASN A 88 7.29 -0.38 -9.38
C ASN A 88 7.93 -1.68 -8.91
N ALA A 89 9.20 -1.90 -9.27
CA ALA A 89 10.01 -3.03 -8.81
C ALA A 89 10.17 -3.10 -7.28
N ARG A 90 9.96 -1.99 -6.59
CA ARG A 90 10.02 -1.88 -5.13
C ARG A 90 8.95 -2.69 -4.40
N PHE A 91 7.78 -2.85 -5.01
CA PHE A 91 6.64 -3.53 -4.40
C PHE A 91 6.23 -4.74 -5.24
N PRO A 92 7.08 -5.80 -5.30
CA PRO A 92 6.81 -6.97 -6.13
C PRO A 92 5.58 -7.75 -5.65
N ARG A 93 5.23 -7.65 -4.36
CA ARG A 93 4.04 -8.29 -3.80
C ARG A 93 3.05 -7.23 -3.36
N LYS A 94 1.75 -7.53 -3.52
CA LYS A 94 0.66 -6.66 -3.05
C LYS A 94 0.72 -6.38 -1.54
N VAL A 95 1.22 -7.33 -0.73
CA VAL A 95 1.40 -7.12 0.72
C VAL A 95 2.39 -6.00 1.00
N ASP A 96 3.45 -5.89 0.20
CA ASP A 96 4.51 -4.89 0.38
C ASP A 96 3.93 -3.48 0.15
N LEU A 97 3.09 -3.33 -0.88
CA LEU A 97 2.36 -2.08 -1.16
C LEU A 97 1.35 -1.74 -0.04
N VAL A 98 0.55 -2.71 0.41
CA VAL A 98 -0.41 -2.48 1.50
C VAL A 98 0.30 -2.11 2.80
N PHE A 99 1.41 -2.77 3.11
CA PHE A 99 2.25 -2.44 4.27
C PHE A 99 2.80 -1.02 4.16
N TYR A 100 3.30 -0.63 3.00
CA TYR A 100 3.77 0.74 2.73
C TYR A 100 2.66 1.77 2.97
N ILE A 101 1.44 1.56 2.44
CA ILE A 101 0.31 2.47 2.64
C ILE A 101 -0.04 2.58 4.13
N LEU A 102 -0.11 1.46 4.85
CA LEU A 102 -0.37 1.45 6.29
C LEU A 102 0.72 2.19 7.08
N PHE A 103 1.99 1.99 6.72
CA PHE A 103 3.12 2.68 7.33
C PHE A 103 3.02 4.19 7.10
N VAL A 104 2.78 4.62 5.86
CA VAL A 104 2.63 6.04 5.52
C VAL A 104 1.46 6.67 6.28
N CYS A 105 0.29 6.03 6.28
CA CYS A 105 -0.86 6.52 7.05
C CYS A 105 -0.54 6.67 8.54
N LEU A 106 0.13 5.68 9.13
CA LEU A 106 0.54 5.73 10.54
C LEU A 106 1.49 6.91 10.79
N VAL A 107 2.52 7.07 9.98
CA VAL A 107 3.53 8.12 10.16
C VAL A 107 2.92 9.50 9.98
N ILE A 108 2.03 9.71 9.01
CA ILE A 108 1.31 10.98 8.85
C ILE A 108 0.51 11.30 10.13
N LEU A 109 -0.29 10.35 10.63
CA LEU A 109 -1.06 10.55 11.87
C LEU A 109 -0.17 10.83 13.09
N MET A 110 0.99 10.17 13.17
CA MET A 110 1.96 10.39 14.22
C MET A 110 2.56 11.79 14.14
N ILE A 111 2.92 12.26 12.94
CA ILE A 111 3.49 13.60 12.76
C ILE A 111 2.45 14.66 13.11
N ASP A 112 1.23 14.58 12.58
CA ASP A 112 0.17 15.55 12.88
C ASP A 112 -0.14 15.63 14.38
N TYR A 113 -0.11 14.50 15.09
CA TYR A 113 -0.24 14.46 16.54
C TYR A 113 0.93 15.13 17.27
N LEU A 114 2.17 14.91 16.82
CA LEU A 114 3.37 15.48 17.45
C LEU A 114 3.55 16.96 17.16
N THR A 115 3.17 17.42 15.98
CA THR A 115 3.27 18.82 15.55
C THR A 115 2.10 19.67 16.03
N GLY A 116 0.97 19.03 16.38
CA GLY A 116 -0.23 19.72 16.82
C GLY A 116 -0.96 20.47 15.70
N LEU A 117 -0.77 20.06 14.44
CA LEU A 117 -1.38 20.70 13.27
C LEU A 117 -2.89 20.53 13.21
N ASN A 118 -3.42 19.44 13.79
CA ASN A 118 -4.86 19.14 13.84
C ASN A 118 -5.52 19.19 12.46
N SER A 119 -4.89 18.59 11.45
CA SER A 119 -5.28 18.72 10.04
C SER A 119 -6.60 18.02 9.68
N MET A 120 -7.05 17.07 10.50
CA MET A 120 -8.32 16.31 10.41
C MET A 120 -8.51 15.39 9.19
N LEU A 121 -7.94 15.74 8.03
CA LEU A 121 -8.01 15.01 6.75
C LEU A 121 -6.61 14.86 6.15
N TYR A 122 -6.30 13.67 5.62
CA TYR A 122 -4.92 13.32 5.23
C TYR A 122 -4.78 12.76 3.80
N LEU A 123 -5.83 12.86 2.98
CA LEU A 123 -5.85 12.35 1.62
C LEU A 123 -4.70 12.90 0.75
N ASN A 124 -4.48 14.22 0.78
CA ASN A 124 -3.42 14.85 -0.02
C ASN A 124 -2.03 14.38 0.39
N GLY A 125 -1.79 14.17 1.69
CA GLY A 125 -0.55 13.59 2.21
C GLY A 125 -0.29 12.19 1.69
N LEU A 126 -1.31 11.33 1.68
CA LEU A 126 -1.20 9.97 1.13
C LEU A 126 -0.93 9.98 -0.39
N ILE A 127 -1.62 10.84 -1.14
CA ILE A 127 -1.39 10.97 -2.58
C ILE A 127 0.04 11.44 -2.84
N LEU A 128 0.51 12.47 -2.13
CA LEU A 128 1.86 13.00 -2.30
C LEU A 128 2.92 11.95 -1.94
N ALA A 129 2.73 11.21 -0.85
CA ALA A 129 3.63 10.13 -0.45
C ALA A 129 3.81 9.09 -1.57
N MET A 130 2.72 8.67 -2.22
CA MET A 130 2.77 7.76 -3.36
C MET A 130 3.43 8.41 -4.58
N ALA A 131 3.08 9.66 -4.90
CA ALA A 131 3.67 10.41 -6.00
C ALA A 131 5.19 10.54 -5.85
N TYR A 132 5.68 10.84 -4.65
CA TYR A 132 7.10 10.88 -4.32
C TYR A 132 7.76 9.53 -4.57
N THR A 133 7.21 8.45 -4.00
CA THR A 133 7.79 7.11 -4.12
C THR A 133 7.86 6.63 -5.57
N VAL A 134 6.87 6.96 -6.39
CA VAL A 134 6.88 6.66 -7.83
C VAL A 134 7.96 7.46 -8.56
N THR A 135 8.01 8.77 -8.33
CA THR A 135 8.80 9.69 -9.16
C THR A 135 10.29 9.73 -8.78
N GLN A 136 10.65 9.33 -7.57
CA GLN A 136 12.05 9.22 -7.14
C GLN A 136 12.85 8.23 -8.00
N ASP A 137 12.22 7.12 -8.41
CA ASP A 137 12.84 6.09 -9.23
C ASP A 137 12.88 6.46 -10.73
N GLN A 138 12.20 7.54 -11.13
CA GLN A 138 12.08 8.01 -12.52
C GLN A 138 13.11 9.09 -12.87
N ARG A 139 14.38 8.89 -12.48
CA ARG A 139 15.46 9.87 -12.76
C ARG A 139 15.63 10.07 -14.27
N GLY A 140 15.72 11.33 -14.70
CA GLY A 140 15.87 11.69 -16.11
C GLY A 140 14.59 11.57 -16.95
N GLN A 141 13.49 11.09 -16.38
CA GLN A 141 12.19 11.04 -17.05
C GLN A 141 11.39 12.33 -16.84
N LYS A 142 10.45 12.59 -17.73
CA LYS A 142 9.51 13.71 -17.65
C LYS A 142 8.14 13.17 -17.23
N ALA A 143 7.48 13.88 -16.32
CA ALA A 143 6.12 13.60 -15.90
C ALA A 143 5.21 14.75 -16.31
N GLN A 144 3.99 14.40 -16.74
CA GLN A 144 2.93 15.38 -16.97
C GLN A 144 2.22 15.69 -15.65
N PHE A 145 2.30 16.95 -15.23
CA PHE A 145 1.54 17.52 -14.11
C PHE A 145 0.52 18.51 -14.68
N LEU A 146 -0.76 18.10 -14.67
CA LEU A 146 -1.85 18.81 -15.34
C LEU A 146 -1.53 19.04 -16.83
N VAL A 147 -1.25 20.28 -17.23
CA VAL A 147 -0.92 20.68 -18.61
C VAL A 147 0.59 20.86 -18.81
N LEU A 148 1.38 20.86 -17.72
CA LEU A 148 2.82 21.13 -17.76
C LEU A 148 3.63 19.83 -17.79
N THR A 149 4.68 19.80 -18.61
CA THR A 149 5.66 18.71 -18.61
C THR A 149 6.87 19.13 -17.79
N ILE A 150 7.11 18.44 -16.68
CA ILE A 150 8.16 18.74 -15.72
C ILE A 150 9.05 17.51 -15.49
N PRO A 151 10.28 17.66 -14.98
CA PRO A 151 11.07 16.53 -14.51
C PRO A 151 10.28 15.72 -13.46
N ALA A 152 10.29 14.39 -13.57
CA ALA A 152 9.48 13.55 -12.67
C ALA A 152 9.80 13.82 -11.19
N GLN A 153 11.07 14.00 -10.84
CA GLN A 153 11.51 14.19 -9.46
C GLN A 153 11.05 15.51 -8.83
N THR A 154 10.74 16.54 -9.62
CA THR A 154 10.25 17.83 -9.11
C THR A 154 8.74 17.81 -8.89
N LEU A 155 8.05 16.75 -9.34
CA LEU A 155 6.60 16.66 -9.28
C LEU A 155 6.03 16.78 -7.86
N PRO A 156 6.56 16.12 -6.81
CA PRO A 156 6.04 16.29 -5.45
C PRO A 156 6.14 17.74 -4.95
N VAL A 157 7.20 18.45 -5.30
CA VAL A 157 7.36 19.87 -4.95
C VAL A 157 6.33 20.72 -5.67
N CYS A 158 6.07 20.45 -6.96
CA CYS A 158 5.03 21.14 -7.71
C CYS A 158 3.62 20.89 -7.13
N MET A 159 3.35 19.67 -6.66
CA MET A 159 2.08 19.35 -5.99
C MET A 159 1.91 20.17 -4.70
N ILE A 160 2.94 20.23 -3.85
CA ILE A 160 2.94 21.03 -2.61
C ILE A 160 2.65 22.51 -2.91
N VAL A 161 3.35 23.07 -3.89
CA VAL A 161 3.14 24.47 -4.29
C VAL A 161 1.74 24.70 -4.85
N ALA A 162 1.24 23.80 -5.71
CA ALA A 162 -0.11 23.90 -6.25
C ALA A 162 -1.18 23.82 -5.14
N THR A 163 -1.03 22.87 -4.21
CA THR A 163 -1.96 22.70 -3.07
C THR A 163 -1.92 23.90 -2.14
N ALA A 164 -0.74 24.47 -1.87
CA ALA A 164 -0.61 25.69 -1.07
C ALA A 164 -1.36 26.87 -1.69
N LEU A 165 -1.34 26.99 -3.02
CA LEU A 165 -2.00 28.08 -3.76
C LEU A 165 -3.51 27.85 -3.95
N MET A 166 -3.93 26.61 -4.20
CA MET A 166 -5.32 26.30 -4.56
C MET A 166 -6.21 25.99 -3.35
N VAL A 167 -5.67 25.30 -2.35
CA VAL A 167 -6.41 24.85 -1.16
C VAL A 167 -5.99 25.65 0.07
N GLY A 168 -4.69 25.88 0.24
CA GLY A 168 -4.13 26.69 1.30
C GLY A 168 -2.95 26.02 2.02
N PRO A 169 -2.25 26.77 2.89
CA PRO A 169 -1.01 26.33 3.51
C PRO A 169 -1.18 25.09 4.41
N ASN A 170 -2.31 24.97 5.12
CA ASN A 170 -2.56 23.80 5.98
C ASN A 170 -2.61 22.48 5.19
N ALA A 171 -3.22 22.49 4.00
CA ALA A 171 -3.25 21.31 3.15
C ALA A 171 -1.86 20.97 2.58
N ALA A 172 -1.03 21.99 2.33
CA ALA A 172 0.35 21.79 1.91
C ALA A 172 1.23 21.22 3.05
N LEU A 173 0.94 21.57 4.32
CA LEU A 173 1.62 20.96 5.47
C LEU A 173 1.32 19.46 5.55
N VAL A 174 0.07 19.04 5.36
CA VAL A 174 -0.32 17.61 5.28
C VAL A 174 0.42 16.89 4.15
N GLU A 175 0.60 17.56 3.02
CA GLU A 175 1.41 17.03 1.92
C GLU A 175 2.88 16.86 2.33
N ILE A 176 3.47 17.83 3.03
CA ILE A 176 4.83 17.72 3.57
C ILE A 176 4.96 16.57 4.58
N GLU A 177 3.96 16.33 5.42
CA GLU A 177 3.92 15.14 6.30
C GLU A 177 3.96 13.84 5.50
N GLY A 178 3.19 13.78 4.40
CA GLY A 178 3.20 12.66 3.47
C GLY A 178 4.55 12.46 2.77
N LEU A 179 5.20 13.55 2.35
CA LEU A 179 6.55 13.52 1.78
C LEU A 179 7.54 12.93 2.77
N PHE A 180 7.51 13.41 4.01
CA PHE A 180 8.36 12.92 5.08
C PHE A 180 8.09 11.44 5.38
N ALA A 181 6.82 11.04 5.45
CA ALA A 181 6.44 9.65 5.70
C ALA A 181 6.96 8.70 4.62
N ALA A 182 6.84 9.07 3.34
CA ALA A 182 7.38 8.29 2.23
C ALA A 182 8.91 8.23 2.26
N HIS A 183 9.57 9.36 2.55
CA HIS A 183 11.02 9.40 2.67
C HIS A 183 11.53 8.57 3.87
N LEU A 184 10.82 8.59 4.99
CA LEU A 184 11.14 7.77 6.17
C LEU A 184 11.02 6.28 5.84
N TYR A 185 9.99 5.87 5.11
CA TYR A 185 9.88 4.50 4.62
C TYR A 185 11.08 4.13 3.73
N ASP A 186 11.46 5.03 2.83
CA ASP A 186 12.61 4.82 1.95
C ASP A 186 13.93 4.70 2.71
N PHE A 187 14.11 5.57 3.68
CA PHE A 187 15.27 5.55 4.57
C PHE A 187 15.38 4.21 5.31
N LEU A 188 14.29 3.75 5.93
CA LEU A 188 14.29 2.54 6.76
C LEU A 188 14.36 1.23 5.96
N THR A 189 13.87 1.22 4.72
CA THR A 189 13.86 0.02 3.89
C THR A 189 15.08 -0.10 2.97
N ARG A 190 15.66 1.03 2.56
CA ARG A 190 16.70 1.06 1.54
C ARG A 190 17.98 1.74 2.01
N LEU A 191 17.92 3.02 2.37
CA LEU A 191 19.15 3.79 2.62
C LEU A 191 19.90 3.27 3.86
N TRP A 192 19.18 2.94 4.94
CA TRP A 192 19.79 2.47 6.18
C TRP A 192 20.47 1.09 6.02
N PRO A 193 19.83 0.08 5.39
CA PRO A 193 20.51 -1.18 5.09
C PRO A 193 21.63 -1.05 4.04
N GLU A 194 21.42 -0.31 2.94
CA GLU A 194 22.37 -0.25 1.82
C GLU A 194 23.63 0.56 2.14
N PHE A 195 23.48 1.71 2.81
CA PHE A 195 24.60 2.64 3.07
C PHE A 195 25.02 2.67 4.55
N GLY A 196 24.10 2.36 5.47
CA GLY A 196 24.37 2.39 6.90
C GLY A 196 24.91 1.08 7.48
N ASN A 197 25.02 0.01 6.67
CA ASN A 197 25.28 -1.37 7.14
C ASN A 197 24.34 -1.81 8.27
N GLY A 198 23.14 -1.24 8.33
CA GLY A 198 22.17 -1.50 9.39
C GLY A 198 21.31 -2.74 9.12
N PRO A 199 20.70 -3.34 10.15
CA PRO A 199 19.71 -4.40 9.94
C PRO A 199 18.48 -3.87 9.21
N GLN A 200 17.76 -4.75 8.52
CA GLN A 200 16.45 -4.42 7.95
C GLN A 200 15.44 -4.19 9.07
N LEU A 201 15.15 -2.92 9.39
CA LEU A 201 14.30 -2.53 10.52
C LEU A 201 12.82 -2.80 10.26
N LEU A 202 12.37 -2.64 9.02
CA LEU A 202 10.97 -2.85 8.65
C LEU A 202 10.79 -4.25 8.07
N ARG A 203 10.10 -5.10 8.85
CA ARG A 203 9.65 -6.42 8.41
C ARG A 203 8.13 -6.45 8.37
N ILE A 204 7.60 -6.98 7.27
CA ILE A 204 6.16 -7.12 7.09
C ILE A 204 5.61 -8.07 8.15
N PRO A 205 4.56 -7.68 8.88
CA PRO A 205 4.03 -8.52 9.94
C PRO A 205 3.28 -9.72 9.36
N SER A 206 3.42 -10.87 10.01
CA SER A 206 2.86 -12.16 9.55
C SER A 206 1.34 -12.21 9.50
N TRP A 207 0.64 -11.36 10.27
CA TRP A 207 -0.81 -11.22 10.17
C TRP A 207 -1.22 -10.58 8.84
N LEU A 208 -0.42 -9.63 8.32
CA LEU A 208 -0.71 -8.94 7.06
C LEU A 208 -0.47 -9.87 5.86
N GLU A 209 0.58 -10.71 5.92
CA GLU A 209 0.80 -11.77 4.92
C GLU A 209 -0.37 -12.78 4.85
N ARG A 210 -1.06 -13.00 5.96
CA ARG A 210 -2.22 -13.92 6.01
C ARG A 210 -3.47 -13.30 5.41
N LEU A 211 -3.68 -11.99 5.60
CA LEU A 211 -4.84 -11.27 5.08
C LEU A 211 -4.71 -11.04 3.57
N VAL A 212 -3.56 -10.58 3.12
CA VAL A 212 -3.30 -10.34 1.70
C VAL A 212 -2.72 -11.62 1.13
N ARG A 213 -3.57 -12.50 0.59
CA ARG A 213 -3.15 -13.76 -0.05
C ARG A 213 -2.26 -13.47 -1.27
N THR A 214 -0.96 -13.29 -1.04
CA THR A 214 0.02 -13.18 -2.13
C THR A 214 0.66 -14.53 -2.37
N PRO A 215 0.75 -14.98 -3.64
CA PRO A 215 1.63 -16.09 -3.98
C PRO A 215 3.06 -15.71 -3.55
N ARG A 216 3.69 -16.58 -2.75
CA ARG A 216 5.09 -16.39 -2.35
C ARG A 216 5.96 -16.60 -3.59
N VAL A 217 6.43 -15.52 -4.20
CA VAL A 217 7.47 -15.57 -5.22
C VAL A 217 8.80 -15.70 -4.49
N LEU A 218 9.29 -16.94 -4.35
CA LEU A 218 10.64 -17.19 -3.84
C LEU A 218 11.62 -16.98 -4.98
N ASN A 219 12.31 -15.85 -4.98
CA ASN A 219 13.41 -15.61 -5.90
C ASN A 219 14.63 -16.38 -5.37
N ARG A 220 14.95 -17.53 -5.98
CA ARG A 220 16.22 -18.22 -5.76
C ARG A 220 17.18 -17.79 -6.87
N GLY A 221 18.48 -17.73 -6.58
CA GLY A 221 19.52 -17.27 -7.50
C GLY A 221 19.59 -17.99 -8.86
N PHE A 222 18.87 -19.10 -9.02
CA PHE A 222 18.62 -19.75 -10.31
C PHE A 222 17.13 -20.16 -10.37
N GLY A 223 16.30 -19.29 -10.94
CA GLY A 223 14.89 -19.57 -11.27
C GLY A 223 13.85 -19.08 -10.26
N THR A 224 12.74 -18.56 -10.79
CA THR A 224 11.53 -18.19 -10.04
C THR A 224 10.61 -19.41 -9.92
N ALA A 225 10.45 -19.93 -8.71
CA ALA A 225 9.43 -20.94 -8.43
C ALA A 225 8.20 -20.26 -7.82
N ILE A 226 7.09 -20.23 -8.57
CA ILE A 226 5.79 -19.79 -8.04
C ILE A 226 5.20 -20.95 -7.26
N ARG A 227 5.17 -20.85 -5.93
CA ARG A 227 4.44 -21.83 -5.09
C ARG A 227 3.03 -21.31 -4.87
N PRO A 228 1.99 -21.90 -5.49
CA PRO A 228 0.62 -21.48 -5.23
C PRO A 228 0.31 -21.65 -3.74
N GLY A 229 -0.34 -20.64 -3.16
CA GLY A 229 -0.71 -20.62 -1.74
C GLY A 229 -1.51 -21.86 -1.38
N ASN A 230 -1.27 -22.37 -0.16
CA ASN A 230 -1.76 -23.63 0.38
C ASN A 230 -3.30 -23.75 0.30
N SER A 231 -3.82 -24.18 -0.85
CA SER A 231 -5.13 -24.79 -0.93
C SER A 231 -5.02 -26.11 -0.17
N ALA A 232 -5.78 -26.24 0.91
CA ALA A 232 -5.89 -27.49 1.63
C ALA A 232 -6.43 -28.56 0.67
N SER A 233 -5.55 -29.35 0.06
CA SER A 233 -5.90 -30.60 -0.57
C SER A 233 -6.10 -31.62 0.54
N THR A 234 -7.36 -31.94 0.83
CA THR A 234 -7.77 -33.15 1.54
C THR A 234 -7.28 -34.37 0.75
N GLY A 235 -6.05 -34.78 1.03
CA GLY A 235 -5.44 -36.01 0.55
C GLY A 235 -4.79 -36.72 1.73
N SER A 236 -5.61 -37.41 2.53
CA SER A 236 -5.14 -38.33 3.56
C SER A 236 -4.52 -39.55 2.88
N SER A 237 -3.21 -39.52 2.63
CA SER A 237 -2.45 -40.75 2.38
C SER A 237 -2.15 -41.42 3.71
N SER A 238 -3.00 -42.34 4.14
CA SER A 238 -2.70 -43.27 5.21
C SER A 238 -1.69 -44.31 4.72
N GLY A 239 -0.40 -43.95 4.71
CA GLY A 239 0.70 -44.89 4.54
C GLY A 239 0.92 -45.63 5.86
N VAL A 240 0.27 -46.77 6.00
CA VAL A 240 0.43 -47.67 7.15
C VAL A 240 1.82 -48.31 7.08
N ASP A 241 2.73 -47.86 7.93
CA ASP A 241 3.98 -48.54 8.26
C ASP A 241 3.66 -49.83 9.03
N LYS A 242 3.33 -50.91 8.31
CA LYS A 242 3.29 -52.27 8.87
C LYS A 242 4.66 -52.90 8.72
N GLY A 243 5.32 -53.06 9.86
CA GLY A 243 6.59 -53.76 10.01
C GLY A 243 6.53 -55.17 9.42
N GLY A 244 7.46 -55.43 8.50
CA GLY A 244 7.80 -56.77 8.01
C GLY A 244 9.17 -57.20 8.57
N PRO A 245 9.49 -58.52 8.57
CA PRO A 245 10.46 -59.14 9.46
C PRO A 245 11.91 -59.10 8.95
N LEU A 246 12.28 -58.06 8.20
CA LEU A 246 13.59 -57.99 7.56
C LEU A 246 14.59 -57.18 8.40
N PRO A 247 15.80 -57.70 8.65
CA PRO A 247 16.81 -57.03 9.47
C PRO A 247 17.34 -55.73 8.81
N ASP A 248 17.61 -54.72 9.64
CA ASP A 248 17.94 -53.34 9.22
C ASP A 248 19.23 -53.21 8.37
N SER A 249 20.08 -54.24 8.31
CA SER A 249 21.32 -54.24 7.52
C SER A 249 21.11 -54.18 6.00
N TRP A 250 19.89 -54.44 5.52
CA TRP A 250 19.54 -54.35 4.09
C TRP A 250 18.92 -53.00 3.67
N ARG A 251 18.70 -52.09 4.62
CA ARG A 251 18.03 -50.79 4.37
C ARG A 251 18.96 -49.67 3.89
N THR A 252 20.27 -49.89 3.83
CA THR A 252 21.27 -48.84 3.55
C THR A 252 21.66 -48.70 2.08
N ARG A 253 21.11 -49.48 1.15
CA ARG A 253 21.33 -49.24 -0.29
C ARG A 253 20.37 -48.15 -0.78
N GLY A 254 20.93 -46.95 -0.93
CA GLY A 254 20.25 -45.75 -1.41
C GLY A 254 19.44 -45.99 -2.69
N ARG A 255 18.25 -45.39 -2.75
CA ARG A 255 17.38 -45.42 -3.92
C ARG A 255 18.11 -44.79 -5.10
N GLY A 256 18.49 -45.60 -6.09
CA GLY A 256 19.07 -45.12 -7.34
C GLY A 256 18.09 -44.21 -8.08
N GLN A 257 18.55 -43.01 -8.44
CA GLN A 257 17.85 -42.15 -9.38
C GLN A 257 18.16 -42.59 -10.81
N ARG A 258 17.12 -42.81 -11.61
CA ARG A 258 17.23 -42.91 -13.06
C ARG A 258 17.19 -41.50 -13.63
N LEU A 259 18.22 -41.14 -14.39
CA LEU A 259 18.19 -39.95 -15.25
C LEU A 259 17.40 -40.30 -16.51
N GLY A 260 16.31 -39.58 -16.70
CA GLY A 260 15.50 -39.47 -17.90
C GLY A 260 14.94 -38.06 -17.95
#